data_AF-X1N6H7-F1
#
_entry.id   AF-X1N6H7-F1
#
_cell.length_a   1.000
_cell.length_b   1.000
_cell.length_c   1.000
_cell.angle_alpha   90.00
_cell.angle_beta   90.00
_cell.angle_gamma   90.00
#
_symmetry.space_group_name_H-M   'P 1'
#
loop_
_entity.id
_entity.type
_entity.pdbx_description
1 polymer ?
#
loop_
_entity_poly.entity_id
_entity_poly.type
_entity_poly.pdbx_seq_one_letter_code
_entity_poly.pdbx_strand_id
1 'polypeptide(L)'
;MLQNRLIRATAVLIGTVIGAGIFGLPYAFAKVGYIPGLFYLLVFAVVFLITNLCYGEVVLRTKDELEMPGYVQRYLGKWGKWLIAISLILGIYGALIAYVIGVGGFLHAILGPVLGGGQILWSLIFWGIASL
;
A
#
# COMPACT_ATOMS: atom_id res chain seq x y z
N MET A 1 10.79 28.38 -2.63
CA MET A 1 9.97 27.73 -1.57
C MET A 1 9.03 26.64 -2.11
N LEU A 2 8.35 26.84 -3.25
CA LEU A 2 7.47 25.85 -3.89
C LEU A 2 8.19 24.55 -4.29
N GLN A 3 9.41 24.64 -4.84
CA GLN A 3 10.18 23.47 -5.28
C GLN A 3 10.49 22.48 -4.15
N ASN A 4 10.82 22.99 -2.94
CA ASN A 4 11.06 22.13 -1.78
C ASN A 4 9.79 21.43 -1.29
N ARG A 5 8.61 22.03 -1.48
CA ARG A 5 7.33 21.40 -1.12
C ARG A 5 6.96 20.28 -2.09
N LEU A 6 7.15 20.50 -3.39
CA LEU A 6 6.91 19.48 -4.41
C LEU A 6 7.81 18.26 -4.20
N ILE A 7 9.12 18.47 -4.00
CA ILE A 7 10.06 17.37 -3.76
C ILE A 7 9.66 16.56 -2.52
N ARG A 8 9.27 17.23 -1.42
CA ARG A 8 8.81 16.54 -0.20
C ARG A 8 7.52 15.76 -0.43
N ALA A 9 6.53 16.35 -1.09
CA ALA A 9 5.27 15.69 -1.39
C ALA A 9 5.48 14.46 -2.30
N THR A 10 6.29 14.59 -3.34
CA THR A 10 6.64 13.49 -4.23
C THR A 10 7.42 12.39 -3.51
N ALA A 11 8.37 12.74 -2.65
CA ALA A 11 9.12 11.76 -1.86
C ALA A 11 8.22 10.97 -0.90
N VAL A 12 7.29 11.65 -0.22
CA VAL A 12 6.29 10.97 0.63
C VAL A 12 5.39 10.06 -0.20
N LEU A 13 4.90 10.52 -1.36
CA LEU A 13 4.06 9.72 -2.24
C LEU A 13 4.80 8.48 -2.75
N ILE A 14 6.06 8.61 -3.18
CA ILE A 14 6.89 7.48 -3.59
C ILE A 14 7.05 6.50 -2.41
N GLY A 15 7.35 7.01 -1.22
CA GLY A 15 7.54 6.19 -0.02
C GLY A 15 6.28 5.46 0.45
N THR A 16 5.08 5.99 0.18
CA THR A 16 3.82 5.31 0.52
C THR A 16 3.35 4.35 -0.57
N VAL A 17 3.72 4.57 -1.83
CA VAL A 17 3.37 3.69 -2.95
C VAL A 17 4.32 2.50 -3.04
N ILE A 18 5.63 2.71 -2.86
CA ILE A 18 6.61 1.62 -2.89
C ILE A 18 6.60 0.90 -1.54
N GLY A 19 5.94 -0.24 -1.51
CA GLY A 19 5.86 -1.11 -0.32
C GLY A 19 6.29 -2.55 -0.58
N ALA A 20 5.92 -3.44 0.35
CA ALA A 20 6.24 -4.87 0.27
C ALA A 20 5.66 -5.59 -0.97
N GLY A 21 4.70 -4.96 -1.66
CA GLY A 21 4.13 -5.50 -2.91
C GLY A 21 5.18 -5.71 -4.01
N ILE A 22 6.32 -5.00 -3.99
CA ILE A 22 7.40 -5.19 -4.95
C ILE A 22 7.99 -6.61 -4.91
N PHE A 23 7.99 -7.26 -3.74
CA PHE A 23 8.47 -8.63 -3.58
C PHE A 23 7.55 -9.68 -4.23
N GLY A 24 6.28 -9.33 -4.48
CA GLY A 24 5.34 -10.19 -5.20
C GLY A 24 5.48 -10.11 -6.72
N LEU A 25 6.10 -9.06 -7.26
CA LEU A 25 6.23 -8.86 -8.71
C LEU A 25 7.00 -10.00 -9.40
N PRO A 26 8.18 -10.45 -8.94
CA PRO A 26 8.91 -11.54 -9.60
C PRO A 26 8.07 -12.82 -9.72
N TYR A 27 7.30 -13.15 -8.68
CA TYR A 27 6.41 -14.30 -8.70
C TYR A 27 5.27 -14.13 -9.71
N ALA A 28 4.64 -12.95 -9.77
CA ALA A 28 3.60 -12.67 -10.76
C ALA A 28 4.13 -12.77 -12.19
N PHE A 29 5.31 -12.20 -12.46
CA PHE A 29 5.98 -12.29 -13.76
C PHE A 29 6.37 -13.74 -14.10
N ALA A 30 6.79 -14.54 -13.12
CA ALA A 30 7.10 -15.95 -13.33
C ALA A 30 5.85 -16.78 -13.70
N LYS A 31 4.65 -16.37 -13.25
CA LYS A 31 3.39 -17.06 -13.54
C LYS A 31 2.75 -16.66 -14.87
N VAL A 32 2.78 -15.36 -15.21
CA VAL A 32 2.09 -14.83 -16.40
C VAL A 32 3.06 -14.69 -17.58
N GLY A 33 4.37 -14.69 -17.34
CA GLY A 33 5.42 -14.45 -18.33
C GLY A 33 5.81 -12.97 -18.41
N TYR A 34 6.99 -12.72 -18.97
CA TYR A 34 7.60 -11.38 -18.96
C TYR A 34 6.78 -10.34 -19.76
N ILE A 35 6.45 -10.67 -21.01
CA ILE A 35 5.75 -9.73 -21.91
C ILE A 35 4.33 -9.42 -21.40
N PRO A 36 3.48 -10.41 -21.06
CA PRO A 36 2.17 -10.12 -20.49
C PRO A 36 2.25 -9.42 -19.13
N GLY A 37 3.21 -9.81 -18.28
CA GLY A 37 3.43 -9.16 -16.99
C GLY A 37 3.77 -7.68 -17.11
N LEU A 38 4.63 -7.31 -18.07
CA LEU A 38 4.98 -5.92 -18.35
C LEU A 38 3.77 -5.13 -18.88
N PHE A 39 2.96 -5.75 -19.74
CA PHE A 39 1.73 -5.15 -20.24
C PHE A 39 0.76 -4.83 -19.09
N TYR A 40 0.48 -5.79 -18.21
CA TYR A 40 -0.38 -5.56 -17.05
C TYR A 40 0.17 -4.47 -16.13
N LEU A 41 1.49 -4.47 -15.87
CA LEU A 41 2.14 -3.46 -15.04
C LEU A 41 1.93 -2.04 -15.60
N LEU A 42 2.12 -1.85 -16.91
CA LEU A 42 1.90 -0.56 -17.56
C LEU A 42 0.42 -0.14 -17.54
N VAL A 43 -0.49 -1.08 -17.80
CA VAL A 43 -1.94 -0.80 -17.76
C VAL A 43 -2.36 -0.36 -16.36
N PHE A 44 -1.95 -1.09 -15.32
CA PHE A 44 -2.26 -0.70 -13.94
C PHE A 44 -1.62 0.64 -13.57
N ALA A 45 -0.38 0.91 -13.98
CA ALA A 45 0.27 2.20 -13.73
C ALA A 45 -0.55 3.37 -14.30
N VAL A 46 -1.06 3.24 -15.53
CA VAL A 46 -1.92 4.27 -16.16
C VAL A 46 -3.25 4.42 -15.41
N VAL A 47 -3.91 3.31 -15.07
CA VAL A 47 -5.19 3.34 -14.32
C VAL A 47 -5.02 4.03 -12.97
N PHE A 48 -3.96 3.68 -12.22
CA PHE A 48 -3.67 4.32 -10.93
C PHE A 48 -3.27 5.78 -11.07
N LEU A 49 -2.53 6.15 -12.12
CA LEU A 49 -2.18 7.54 -12.41
C LEU A 49 -3.46 8.38 -12.61
N ILE A 50 -4.35 7.93 -13.49
CA ILE A 50 -5.62 8.62 -13.76
C ILE A 50 -6.45 8.72 -12.48
N THR A 51 -6.56 7.64 -11.71
CA THR A 51 -7.31 7.62 -10.45
C THR A 51 -6.77 8.64 -9.45
N ASN A 52 -5.45 8.74 -9.29
CA ASN A 52 -4.82 9.73 -8.40
C ASN A 52 -5.01 11.17 -8.89
N LEU A 53 -4.96 11.41 -10.20
CA LEU A 53 -5.24 12.74 -10.77
C LEU A 53 -6.70 13.15 -10.52
N CYS A 54 -7.65 12.24 -10.73
CA CYS A 54 -9.06 12.48 -10.42
C CYS A 54 -9.26 12.77 -8.93
N TYR A 55 -8.60 12.03 -8.04
CA TYR A 55 -8.67 12.29 -6.60
C TYR A 55 -8.06 13.66 -6.25
N GLY A 56 -6.93 14.03 -6.87
CA GLY A 56 -6.32 15.35 -6.72
C GLY A 56 -7.26 16.49 -7.12
N GLU A 57 -8.00 16.33 -8.22
CA GLU A 57 -9.00 17.31 -8.66
C GLU A 57 -10.14 17.47 -7.64
N VAL A 58 -10.60 16.37 -7.04
CA VAL A 58 -11.62 16.40 -5.97
C VAL A 58 -11.11 17.18 -4.75
N VAL A 59 -9.86 16.95 -4.35
CA VAL A 59 -9.23 17.67 -3.23
C VAL A 59 -9.09 19.15 -3.55
N LEU A 60 -8.62 19.52 -4.75
CA LEU A 60 -8.45 20.92 -5.16
C LEU A 60 -9.77 21.70 -5.30
N ARG A 61 -10.86 21.02 -5.67
CA ARG A 61 -12.20 21.64 -5.80
C ARG A 61 -12.94 21.77 -4.47
N THR A 62 -12.55 21.02 -3.46
CA THR A 62 -13.19 21.04 -2.14
C THR A 62 -12.43 21.99 -1.22
N LYS A 63 -13.10 23.07 -0.77
CA LYS A 63 -12.48 24.06 0.13
C LYS A 63 -12.18 23.52 1.54
N ASP A 64 -12.86 22.45 1.94
CA ASP A 64 -12.72 21.85 3.26
C ASP A 64 -11.67 20.74 3.23
N GLU A 65 -10.75 20.77 4.19
CA GLU A 65 -9.79 19.69 4.41
C GLU A 65 -10.48 18.52 5.10
N LEU A 66 -10.80 17.49 4.31
CA LEU A 66 -11.47 16.28 4.78
C LEU A 66 -10.54 15.07 4.62
N GLU A 67 -10.79 14.01 5.38
CA GLU A 67 -10.20 12.70 5.09
C GLU A 67 -10.87 12.07 3.85
N MET A 68 -10.25 11.04 3.28
CA MET A 68 -10.76 10.29 2.13
C MET A 68 -12.25 9.90 2.28
N PRO A 69 -12.70 9.33 3.43
CA PRO A 69 -14.11 9.04 3.65
C PRO A 69 -15.02 10.28 3.71
N GLY A 70 -14.48 11.43 4.15
CA GLY A 70 -15.19 12.70 4.17
C GLY A 70 -15.42 13.26 2.77
N TYR A 71 -14.42 13.21 1.88
CA TYR A 71 -14.61 13.55 0.47
C TYR A 71 -15.66 12.65 -0.18
N VAL A 72 -15.55 11.34 0.01
CA VAL A 72 -16.53 10.40 -0.55
C VAL A 72 -17.93 10.63 0.01
N GLN A 73 -18.06 10.94 1.31
CA GLN A 73 -19.35 11.28 1.91
C GLN A 73 -19.99 12.50 1.23
N ARG A 74 -19.18 13.51 0.88
CA ARG A 74 -19.67 14.74 0.26
C ARG A 74 -20.22 14.51 -1.15
N TYR A 75 -19.54 13.70 -1.96
CA TYR A 75 -19.89 13.49 -3.37
C TYR A 75 -20.81 12.28 -3.61
N LEU A 76 -20.69 11.21 -2.82
CA LEU A 76 -21.45 9.96 -2.96
C LEU A 76 -22.42 9.70 -1.80
N GLY A 77 -22.48 10.58 -0.80
CA GLY A 77 -23.36 10.45 0.35
C GLY A 77 -22.89 9.44 1.40
N LYS A 78 -23.75 9.18 2.39
CA LYS A 78 -23.43 8.31 3.55
C LYS A 78 -23.11 6.87 3.16
N TRP A 79 -23.73 6.36 2.10
CA TRP A 79 -23.46 5.01 1.59
C TRP A 79 -22.04 4.88 1.04
N GLY A 80 -21.59 5.85 0.23
CA GLY A 80 -20.22 5.87 -0.28
C GLY A 80 -19.19 5.93 0.84
N LYS A 81 -19.47 6.72 1.90
CA LYS A 81 -18.60 6.79 3.08
C LYS A 81 -18.33 5.42 3.70
N TRP A 82 -19.38 4.62 3.91
CA TRP A 82 -19.23 3.30 4.51
C TRP A 82 -18.46 2.35 3.60
N LEU A 83 -18.73 2.39 2.29
CA LEU A 83 -18.02 1.55 1.32
C LEU A 83 -16.52 1.84 1.32
N ILE A 84 -16.11 3.11 1.26
CA ILE A 84 -14.69 3.47 1.26
C ILE A 84 -14.04 3.22 2.62
N ALA A 85 -14.75 3.46 3.73
CA ALA A 85 -14.24 3.20 5.06
C ALA A 85 -13.95 1.70 5.27
N ILE A 86 -14.88 0.82 4.87
CA ILE A 86 -14.68 -0.64 4.93
C ILE A 86 -13.52 -1.05 4.03
N SER A 87 -13.44 -0.50 2.82
CA SER A 87 -12.34 -0.80 1.88
C SER A 87 -10.98 -0.39 2.45
N LEU A 88 -10.89 0.78 3.09
CA LEU A 88 -9.67 1.26 3.74
C LEU A 88 -9.28 0.39 4.93
N ILE A 89 -10.23 0.03 5.79
CA ILE A 89 -9.99 -0.86 6.93
C ILE A 89 -9.47 -2.20 6.44
N LEU A 90 -10.18 -2.87 5.53
CA LEU A 90 -9.77 -4.16 4.98
C LEU A 90 -8.40 -4.08 4.28
N GLY A 91 -8.15 -2.99 3.54
CA GLY A 91 -6.87 -2.76 2.87
C GLY A 91 -5.71 -2.60 3.86
N ILE A 92 -5.89 -1.82 4.92
CA ILE A 92 -4.87 -1.60 5.95
C ILE A 92 -4.61 -2.90 6.71
N TYR A 93 -5.64 -3.60 7.18
CA TYR A 93 -5.47 -4.87 7.88
C TYR A 93 -4.82 -5.94 6.99
N GLY A 94 -5.24 -6.04 5.72
CA GLY A 94 -4.62 -6.95 4.76
C GLY A 94 -3.15 -6.64 4.52
N ALA A 95 -2.81 -5.35 4.37
CA ALA A 95 -1.42 -4.92 4.23
C ALA A 95 -0.60 -5.27 5.49
N LEU A 96 -1.11 -4.98 6.70
CA LEU A 96 -0.43 -5.30 7.95
C LEU A 96 -0.15 -6.81 8.09
N ILE A 97 -1.13 -7.66 7.76
CA ILE A 97 -0.95 -9.11 7.77
C ILE A 97 0.15 -9.53 6.78
N ALA A 98 0.12 -8.99 5.56
CA ALA A 98 1.14 -9.29 4.55
C ALA A 98 2.55 -8.84 5.00
N TYR A 99 2.65 -7.67 5.64
CA TYR A 99 3.90 -7.18 6.22
C TYR A 99 4.41 -8.09 7.34
N VAL A 100 3.55 -8.49 8.28
CA VAL A 100 3.93 -9.40 9.37
C VAL A 100 4.44 -10.74 8.85
N ILE A 101 3.74 -11.33 7.88
CA ILE A 101 4.14 -12.61 7.28
C ILE A 101 5.43 -12.49 6.48
N GLY A 102 5.53 -11.45 5.64
CA GLY A 102 6.69 -11.21 4.78
C GLY A 102 7.95 -10.94 5.60
N VAL A 103 7.87 -10.02 6.56
CA VAL A 103 8.99 -9.68 7.45
C VAL A 103 9.38 -10.86 8.33
N GLY A 104 8.42 -11.61 8.89
CA GLY A 104 8.71 -12.83 9.63
C GLY A 104 9.42 -13.90 8.78
N GLY A 105 9.07 -14.01 7.49
CA GLY A 105 9.79 -14.84 6.53
C GLY A 105 11.24 -14.40 6.32
N PHE A 106 11.47 -13.09 6.15
CA PHE A 106 12.83 -12.55 6.02
C PHE A 106 13.65 -12.72 7.29
N LEU A 107 13.07 -12.46 8.47
CA LEU A 107 13.74 -12.68 9.76
C LEU A 107 14.12 -14.15 9.93
N HIS A 108 13.22 -15.07 9.61
CA HIS A 108 13.51 -16.50 9.68
C HIS A 108 14.63 -16.90 8.70
N ALA A 109 14.65 -16.35 7.48
CA ALA A 109 15.70 -16.63 6.51
C ALA A 109 17.09 -16.19 6.99
N ILE A 110 17.18 -15.10 7.77
CA ILE A 110 18.45 -14.55 8.25
C ILE A 110 18.86 -15.15 9.60
N LEU A 111 17.92 -15.22 10.55
CA LEU A 111 18.19 -15.62 11.94
C LEU A 111 17.91 -17.10 12.21
N GLY A 112 17.02 -17.72 11.44
CA GLY A 112 16.67 -19.14 11.57
C GLY A 112 17.87 -20.09 11.47
N PRO A 113 18.83 -19.90 10.56
CA PRO A 113 20.03 -20.73 10.49
C PRO A 113 20.94 -20.65 11.74
N VAL A 114 20.86 -19.55 12.51
CA VAL A 114 21.74 -19.30 13.66
C VAL A 114 21.05 -19.60 15.00
N LEU A 115 19.80 -19.15 15.13
CA LEU A 115 19.03 -19.18 16.37
C LEU A 115 17.89 -20.21 16.35
N GLY A 116 17.61 -20.83 15.20
CA GLY A 116 16.49 -21.75 15.03
C GLY A 116 15.12 -21.07 15.09
N GLY A 117 14.09 -21.85 15.40
CA GLY A 117 12.70 -21.39 15.50
C GLY A 117 11.93 -21.41 14.18
N GLY A 118 10.61 -21.49 14.25
CA GLY A 118 9.73 -21.49 13.08
C GLY A 118 9.38 -20.09 12.58
N GLN A 119 9.00 -19.96 11.31
CA GLN A 119 8.60 -18.68 10.70
C GLN A 119 7.50 -17.95 11.50
N ILE A 120 6.52 -18.69 12.03
CA ILE A 120 5.42 -18.13 12.81
C ILE A 120 5.94 -17.41 14.06
N LEU A 121 6.95 -17.97 14.73
CA LEU A 121 7.55 -17.36 15.91
C LEU A 121 8.19 -16.01 15.56
N TRP A 122 8.95 -15.95 14.47
CA TRP A 122 9.57 -14.71 14.00
C TRP A 122 8.55 -13.66 13.56
N SER A 123 7.45 -14.06 12.94
CA SER A 123 6.32 -13.16 12.64
C SER A 123 5.67 -12.59 13.90
N LEU A 124 5.46 -13.41 14.94
CA LEU A 124 4.87 -12.98 16.21
C LEU A 124 5.80 -12.04 16.99
N ILE A 125 7.11 -12.34 17.00
CA ILE A 125 8.12 -11.45 17.60
C ILE A 125 8.11 -10.10 16.89
N PHE A 126 8.14 -10.09 15.55
CA PHE A 126 8.07 -8.86 14.78
C PHE A 126 6.78 -8.08 15.09
N TRP A 127 5.62 -8.75 15.09
CA TRP A 127 4.35 -8.12 15.43
C TRP A 127 4.35 -7.53 16.85
N GLY A 128 4.86 -8.26 17.84
CA GLY A 128 4.92 -7.79 19.23
C GLY A 128 5.81 -6.55 19.41
N ILE A 129 6.92 -6.46 18.67
CA ILE A 129 7.78 -5.27 18.67
C ILE A 129 7.14 -4.12 17.89
N ALA A 130 6.58 -4.39 16.72
CA ALA A 130 6.02 -3.37 15.83
C ALA A 130 4.68 -2.80 16.33
N SER A 131 3.98 -3.50 17.24
CA SER A 131 2.72 -3.06 17.82
C SER A 131 2.88 -2.18 19.07
N LEU A 132 4.11 -1.99 19.55
CA LEU A 132 4.44 -1.17 20.74
C LEU A 132 4.76 0.27 20.34
#